data_AF-C3R1G8-F1
#
_entry.id   AF-C3R1G8-F1
#
_cell.length_a   1.000
_cell.length_b   1.000
_cell.length_c   1.000
_cell.angle_alpha   90.00
_cell.angle_beta   90.00
_cell.angle_gamma   90.00
#
_symmetry.space_group_name_H-M   'P 1'
#
loop_
_entity.id
_entity.type
_entity.pdbx_description
1 polymer ?
#
loop_
_entity_poly.entity_id
_entity_poly.type
_entity_poly.pdbx_seq_one_letter_code
_entity_poly.pdbx_strand_id
1 'polypeptide(L)'
;MENKNVTIVDLFIDILSKNKDTQSQNMVKCLKVFIRIPECAEFLNVIIINAMGYKSQIKSTTVDKAVECIINQSNNRVDEDNSLDEHQKQQIKKDNEIILRMCADITKNKLKETEQLIED
;
A
#
# COMPACT_ATOMS: atom_id res chain seq x y z
N MET A 1 3.15 19.10 22.46
CA MET A 1 2.63 18.18 21.44
C MET A 1 3.38 18.51 20.17
N GLU A 2 4.22 17.59 19.68
CA GLU A 2 4.87 17.78 18.39
C GLU A 2 3.78 17.98 17.33
N ASN A 3 3.87 19.06 16.57
CA ASN A 3 3.09 19.23 15.35
C ASN A 3 3.56 18.15 14.37
N LYS A 4 3.03 16.93 14.50
CA LYS A 4 3.11 15.97 13.41
C LYS A 4 2.41 16.63 12.23
N ASN A 5 3.15 16.87 11.15
CA ASN A 5 2.58 17.28 9.88
C ASN A 5 1.52 16.25 9.49
N VAL A 6 0.25 16.62 9.59
CA VAL A 6 -0.87 15.76 9.21
C VAL A 6 -0.82 15.58 7.71
N THR A 7 -0.69 14.34 7.25
CA THR A 7 -0.66 14.01 5.83
C THR A 7 -2.05 13.74 5.28
N ILE A 8 -2.19 13.71 3.95
CA ILE A 8 -3.48 13.39 3.30
C ILE A 8 -3.94 11.98 3.68
N VAL A 9 -3.03 11.02 3.80
CA VAL A 9 -3.38 9.66 4.23
C VAL A 9 -3.86 9.62 5.68
N ASP A 10 -3.35 10.47 6.57
CA ASP A 10 -3.87 10.58 7.95
C ASP A 10 -5.33 11.06 7.94
N LEU A 11 -5.64 12.06 7.10
CA LEU A 11 -7.02 12.56 6.92
C LEU A 11 -7.94 11.50 6.31
N PHE A 12 -7.45 10.77 5.30
CA PHE A 12 -8.20 9.69 4.67
C PHE A 12 -8.56 8.58 5.68
N ILE A 13 -7.61 8.19 6.52
CA ILE A 13 -7.85 7.20 7.58
C ILE A 13 -8.82 7.74 8.64
N ASP A 14 -8.73 9.00 9.04
CA ASP A 14 -9.70 9.62 9.97
C ASP A 14 -11.12 9.58 9.39
N ILE A 15 -11.29 9.97 8.13
CA ILE A 15 -12.59 9.95 7.45
C ILE A 15 -13.13 8.52 7.39
N LEU A 16 -12.32 7.56 6.92
CA LEU A 16 -12.72 6.17 6.83
C LEU A 16 -13.11 5.59 8.19
N SER A 17 -12.42 6.01 9.26
CA SER A 17 -12.71 5.54 10.63
C SER A 17 -14.07 5.96 11.17
N LYS A 18 -14.69 7.00 10.58
CA LYS A 18 -16.05 7.44 10.95
C LYS A 18 -17.12 6.44 10.47
N ASN A 19 -16.80 5.62 9.47
CA ASN A 19 -17.70 4.57 9.02
C ASN A 19 -17.61 3.36 9.97
N LYS A 20 -18.74 2.99 10.58
CA LYS A 20 -18.80 1.95 11.62
C LYS A 20 -18.96 0.53 11.07
N ASP A 21 -19.07 0.34 9.76
CA ASP A 21 -19.18 -1.00 9.20
C ASP A 21 -17.88 -1.82 9.40
N THR A 22 -18.04 -3.14 9.53
CA THR A 22 -16.94 -4.06 9.84
C THR A 22 -15.82 -4.02 8.79
N GLN A 23 -16.16 -3.84 7.51
CA GLN A 23 -15.15 -3.81 6.44
C GLN A 23 -14.30 -2.54 6.54
N SER A 24 -14.93 -1.37 6.72
CA SER A 24 -14.22 -0.10 6.92
C SER A 24 -13.33 -0.14 8.16
N GLN A 25 -13.82 -0.68 9.27
CA GLN A 25 -13.04 -0.79 10.51
C GLN A 25 -11.83 -1.72 10.36
N ASN A 26 -11.97 -2.83 9.63
CA ASN A 26 -10.86 -3.72 9.32
C ASN A 26 -9.84 -3.04 8.40
N MET A 27 -10.30 -2.32 7.38
CA MET A 27 -9.43 -1.56 6.48
C MET A 27 -8.64 -0.49 7.24
N VAL A 28 -9.26 0.26 8.14
CA VAL A 28 -8.58 1.26 9.00
C VAL A 28 -7.48 0.63 9.84
N LYS A 29 -7.73 -0.53 10.45
CA LYS A 29 -6.70 -1.26 11.22
C LYS A 29 -5.51 -1.64 10.34
N CYS A 30 -5.77 -2.14 9.13
CA CYS A 30 -4.73 -2.52 8.18
C CYS A 30 -3.91 -1.31 7.73
N LEU A 31 -4.60 -0.22 7.33
CA LEU A 31 -3.95 1.00 6.88
C LEU A 31 -3.09 1.63 7.98
N LYS A 32 -3.55 1.65 9.24
CA LYS A 32 -2.78 2.16 10.38
C LYS A 32 -1.49 1.37 10.64
N VAL A 33 -1.43 0.09 10.28
CA VAL A 33 -0.20 -0.70 10.35
C VAL A 33 0.68 -0.40 9.14
N PHE A 34 0.09 -0.36 7.95
CA PHE A 34 0.77 -0.11 6.68
C PHE A 34 1.50 1.25 6.67
N ILE A 35 0.84 2.34 7.06
CA ILE A 35 1.41 3.69 7.01
C ILE A 35 2.45 3.98 8.10
N ARG A 36 2.78 3.01 8.97
CA ARG A 36 3.91 3.14 9.90
C ARG A 36 5.25 3.05 9.17
N ILE A 37 5.26 2.42 8.01
CA ILE A 37 6.43 2.37 7.14
C ILE A 37 6.40 3.64 6.28
N PRO A 38 7.44 4.49 6.33
CA PRO A 38 7.46 5.77 5.62
C PRO A 38 7.17 5.63 4.13
N GLU A 39 7.77 4.65 3.47
CA GLU A 39 7.59 4.43 2.04
C GLU A 39 6.16 4.02 1.67
N CYS A 40 5.50 3.28 2.57
CA CYS A 40 4.09 2.91 2.41
C CYS A 40 3.16 4.12 2.58
N ALA A 41 3.46 5.00 3.54
CA ALA A 41 2.72 6.23 3.74
C ALA A 41 2.90 7.20 2.56
N GLU A 42 4.12 7.36 2.04
CA GLU A 42 4.42 8.17 0.87
C GLU A 42 3.72 7.62 -0.38
N PHE A 43 3.82 6.31 -0.62
CA PHE A 43 3.13 5.64 -1.72
C PHE A 43 1.63 5.89 -1.68
N LEU A 44 0.98 5.67 -0.53
CA LEU A 44 -0.46 5.86 -0.40
C LEU A 44 -0.86 7.34 -0.53
N ASN A 45 -0.06 8.28 -0.02
CA ASN A 45 -0.29 9.72 -0.24
C ASN A 45 -0.29 10.05 -1.73
N VAL A 46 0.68 9.56 -2.50
CA VAL A 46 0.78 9.81 -3.95
C VAL A 46 -0.43 9.23 -4.69
N ILE A 47 -0.87 8.02 -4.32
CA ILE A 47 -2.08 7.41 -4.90
C ILE A 47 -3.32 8.27 -4.61
N ILE A 48 -3.50 8.75 -3.38
CA ILE A 48 -4.64 9.60 -3.02
C ILE A 48 -4.58 10.95 -3.75
N ILE A 49 -3.42 11.59 -3.80
CA ILE A 49 -3.22 12.86 -4.53
C ILE A 49 -3.58 12.69 -6.01
N ASN A 50 -3.13 11.59 -6.63
CA ASN A 50 -3.47 11.26 -8.01
C ASN A 50 -4.97 11.00 -8.19
N ALA A 51 -5.61 10.29 -7.26
CA ALA A 51 -7.05 10.06 -7.29
C ALA A 51 -7.87 11.36 -7.15
N MET A 52 -7.31 12.39 -6.51
CA MET A 52 -7.89 13.73 -6.43
C MET A 52 -7.65 14.58 -7.68
N GLY A 53 -6.93 14.08 -8.69
CA GLY A 53 -6.63 14.79 -9.93
C GLY A 53 -5.38 15.67 -9.90
N TYR A 54 -4.59 15.59 -8.83
CA TYR A 54 -3.32 16.30 -8.69
C TYR A 54 -2.14 15.39 -8.99
N LYS A 55 -1.00 15.95 -9.38
CA LYS A 55 0.24 15.19 -9.56
C LYS A 55 1.15 15.36 -8.35
N SER A 56 1.73 14.26 -7.88
CA SER A 56 2.85 14.25 -6.94
C SER A 56 3.98 13.39 -7.47
N GLN A 57 5.22 13.75 -7.15
CA GLN A 57 6.37 12.92 -7.47
C GLN A 57 6.58 11.84 -6.42
N ILE A 58 7.22 10.74 -6.82
CA ILE A 58 7.61 9.62 -5.96
C ILE A 58 8.87 8.96 -6.50
N LYS A 59 9.74 8.49 -5.61
CA LYS A 59 10.93 7.73 -5.97
C LYS A 59 10.57 6.30 -6.40
N SER A 60 11.30 5.79 -7.39
CA SER A 60 11.21 4.39 -7.83
C SER A 60 11.44 3.42 -6.67
N THR A 61 12.45 3.69 -5.84
CA THR A 61 12.75 2.87 -4.65
C THR A 61 11.66 2.91 -3.58
N THR A 62 10.92 4.01 -3.46
CA THR A 62 9.76 4.11 -2.55
C THR A 62 8.64 3.18 -3.00
N VAL A 63 8.35 3.13 -4.31
CA VAL A 63 7.34 2.21 -4.87
C VAL A 63 7.74 0.76 -4.60
N ASP A 64 9.00 0.40 -4.87
CA ASP A 64 9.50 -0.97 -4.68
C ASP A 64 9.39 -1.41 -3.22
N LYS A 65 9.80 -0.55 -2.27
CA LYS A 65 9.70 -0.85 -0.83
C LYS A 65 8.25 -0.93 -0.34
N ALA A 66 7.37 -0.09 -0.86
CA ALA A 66 5.94 -0.15 -0.52
C ALA A 66 5.32 -1.48 -0.99
N VAL A 67 5.65 -1.92 -2.20
CA VAL A 67 5.17 -3.21 -2.74
C VAL A 67 5.74 -4.39 -1.97
N GLU A 68 7.02 -4.35 -1.59
CA GLU A 68 7.63 -5.37 -0.74
C GLU A 68 6.91 -5.47 0.61
N CYS A 69 6.50 -4.34 1.21
CA CYS A 69 5.65 -4.37 2.40
C CYS A 69 4.30 -5.05 2.15
N ILE A 70 3.64 -4.76 1.03
CA ILE A 70 2.35 -5.38 0.67
C ILE A 70 2.50 -6.89 0.49
N ILE A 71 3.56 -7.35 -0.17
CA ILE A 71 3.87 -8.78 -0.35
C ILE A 71 4.03 -9.44 1.02
N ASN A 72 4.83 -8.85 1.92
CA ASN A 72 5.03 -9.39 3.26
C ASN A 72 3.73 -9.44 4.08
N GLN A 73 2.90 -8.40 4.03
CA GLN A 73 1.60 -8.42 4.70
C GLN A 73 0.65 -9.46 4.10
N SER A 74 0.66 -9.64 2.77
CA SER A 74 -0.12 -10.66 2.08
C SER A 74 0.30 -12.07 2.52
N ASN A 75 1.61 -12.32 2.56
CA ASN A 75 2.17 -13.60 3.00
C ASN A 75 1.79 -13.93 4.44
N ASN A 76 1.88 -12.96 5.36
CA ASN A 76 1.49 -13.16 6.76
C ASN A 76 0.00 -13.55 6.89
N ARG A 77 -0.89 -12.95 6.09
CA ARG A 77 -2.31 -13.32 6.09
C ARG A 77 -2.55 -14.74 5.58
N VAL A 78 -1.80 -15.15 4.56
CA VAL A 78 -1.87 -16.53 4.05
C VAL A 78 -1.36 -17.53 5.10
N ASP A 79 -0.33 -17.15 5.86
CA ASP A 79 0.20 -17.98 6.95
C ASP A 79 -0.80 -18.16 8.10
N GLU A 80 -1.52 -17.09 8.44
CA GLU A 80 -2.57 -17.08 9.47
C GLU A 80 -3.83 -17.89 9.09
N ASP A 81 -4.00 -18.25 7.81
CA ASP A 81 -5.14 -19.03 7.35
C ASP A 81 -4.97 -20.53 7.68
N ASN A 82 -5.69 -20.97 8.69
CA ASN A 82 -5.69 -22.36 9.14
C ASN A 82 -6.50 -23.31 8.25
N SER A 83 -7.21 -22.81 7.23
CA SER A 83 -7.99 -23.63 6.30
C SER A 83 -7.18 -24.15 5.11
N LEU A 84 -5.98 -23.62 4.90
CA LEU A 84 -5.10 -23.96 3.79
C LEU A 84 -3.99 -24.93 4.22
N ASP A 85 -3.67 -25.89 3.36
CA ASP A 85 -2.46 -26.69 3.51
C ASP A 85 -1.20 -25.92 3.05
N GLU A 86 -0.01 -26.40 3.44
CA GLU A 86 1.25 -25.72 3.11
C GLU A 86 1.49 -25.60 1.60
N HIS A 87 1.08 -26.58 0.80
CA HIS A 87 1.24 -26.51 -0.64
C HIS A 87 0.37 -25.40 -1.24
N GLN A 88 -0.88 -25.28 -0.80
CA GLN A 88 -1.79 -24.20 -1.17
C GLN A 88 -1.24 -22.83 -0.73
N LYS A 89 -0.75 -22.72 0.51
CA LYS A 89 -0.14 -21.48 1.02
C LYS A 89 1.03 -21.02 0.15
N GLN A 90 1.97 -21.93 -0.17
CA GLN A 90 3.12 -21.60 -1.01
C GLN A 90 2.69 -21.17 -2.43
N GLN A 91 1.69 -21.83 -3.00
CA GLN A 91 1.16 -21.46 -4.31
C GLN A 91 0.53 -20.06 -4.29
N ILE A 92 -0.33 -19.76 -3.31
CA ILE A 92 -0.98 -18.45 -3.17
C ILE A 92 0.05 -17.33 -2.95
N LYS A 93 1.05 -17.55 -2.09
CA LYS A 93 2.13 -16.57 -1.86
C LYS A 93 2.89 -16.25 -3.14
N LYS A 94 3.24 -17.28 -3.92
CA LYS A 94 3.93 -17.13 -5.21
C LYS A 94 3.07 -16.36 -6.21
N ASP A 95 1.80 -16.70 -6.32
CA ASP A 95 0.87 -16.03 -7.24
C ASP A 95 0.67 -14.55 -6.85
N ASN A 96 0.50 -14.28 -5.55
CA ASN A 96 0.39 -12.93 -5.03
C ASN A 96 1.66 -12.11 -5.30
N GLU A 97 2.84 -12.68 -5.08
CA GLU A 97 4.10 -12.00 -5.36
C GLU A 97 4.22 -11.62 -6.84
N ILE A 98 3.91 -12.54 -7.75
CA ILE A 98 3.94 -12.28 -9.20
C ILE A 98 3.01 -11.13 -9.55
N ILE A 99 1.74 -11.18 -9.09
CA ILE A 99 0.74 -10.15 -9.38
C ILE A 99 1.18 -8.79 -8.81
N LEU A 100 1.66 -8.76 -7.56
CA LEU A 100 2.06 -7.52 -6.90
C LEU A 100 3.28 -6.88 -7.55
N ARG A 101 4.27 -7.67 -7.99
CA ARG A 101 5.42 -7.18 -8.76
C ARG A 101 4.99 -6.64 -10.12
N MET A 102 4.10 -7.34 -10.83
CA MET A 102 3.52 -6.83 -12.08
C MET A 102 2.78 -5.50 -11.87
N CYS A 103 2.00 -5.38 -10.80
CA CYS A 103 1.33 -4.13 -10.44
C CYS A 103 2.33 -3.00 -10.15
N ALA A 104 3.47 -3.30 -9.51
CA ALA A 104 4.54 -2.34 -9.27
C ALA A 104 5.09 -1.79 -10.59
N ASP A 105 5.43 -2.68 -11.53
CA ASP A 105 5.98 -2.29 -12.82
C ASP A 105 5.00 -1.45 -13.63
N ILE A 106 3.72 -1.84 -13.68
CA ILE A 106 2.67 -1.05 -14.33
C ILE A 106 2.53 0.32 -13.66
N THR A 107 2.59 0.37 -12.33
CA THR A 107 2.48 1.62 -11.57
C THR A 107 3.66 2.55 -11.87
N LYS A 108 4.88 2.03 -11.84
CA LYS A 108 6.10 2.80 -12.18
C LYS A 108 6.05 3.32 -13.62
N ASN A 109 5.65 2.48 -14.58
CA ASN A 109 5.51 2.90 -15.98
C ASN A 109 4.51 4.04 -16.14
N LYS A 110 3.33 3.94 -15.51
CA LYS A 110 2.34 5.02 -15.52
C LYS A 110 2.85 6.31 -14.88
N LEU A 111 3.52 6.20 -13.72
CA LEU A 111 4.12 7.37 -13.05
C LEU A 111 5.23 7.99 -13.90
N LYS A 112 5.97 7.19 -14.66
CA LYS A 112 7.00 7.68 -15.59
C LYS A 112 6.38 8.44 -16.77
N GLU A 113 5.34 7.89 -17.39
CA GLU A 113 4.58 8.54 -18.47
C GLU A 113 3.99 9.89 -18.05
N THR A 114 3.65 10.05 -16.77
CA THR A 114 3.07 11.29 -16.23
C THR A 114 4.08 12.24 -15.59
N GLU A 115 5.39 11.95 -15.69
CA GLU A 115 6.51 12.71 -15.11
C GLU A 115 6.49 12.77 -13.56
N GLN A 116 5.94 11.75 -12.94
CA GLN A 116 5.78 11.60 -11.50
C GLN A 116 6.80 10.64 -10.88
N LEU A 117 7.45 9.79 -11.67
CA LEU A 117 8.48 8.88 -11.19
C LEU A 117 9.86 9.55 -11.19
N ILE A 118 10.54 9.52 -10.04
CA ILE A 118 11.95 9.88 -9.90
C ILE A 118 12.76 8.58 -9.89
N GLU A 119 13.62 8.39 -10.90
CA GLU A 119 14.59 7.28 -10.93
C GLU A 119 15.74 7.63 -9.97
N ASP A 120 16.16 6.67 -9.14
CA ASP A 120 17.31 6.79 -8.23
C ASP A 120 18.60 6.22 -8.85
#